data_AF-A0A4S5CXF9-F1
#
_entry.id   AF-A0A4S5CXF9-F1
#
_cell.length_a   1.000
_cell.length_b   1.000
_cell.length_c   1.000
_cell.angle_alpha   90.00
_cell.angle_beta   90.00
_cell.angle_gamma   90.00
#
_symmetry.space_group_name_H-M   'P 1'
#
loop_
_entity.id
_entity.type
_entity.pdbx_description
1 polymer ?
#
loop_
_entity_poly.entity_id
_entity_poly.type
_entity_poly.pdbx_seq_one_letter_code
_entity_poly.pdbx_strand_id
1 'polypeptide(L)'
;MQLANALMTPKDERKAVTVQHKIYWIHRHEWNAQWIAQYHAAVPALAKEIQARKVDMSKLESEPIDGSPTGGNDTNRFTCEDFAFEILIEFASRNKLPLKIKTGSAVFKNIDMDYQSGNKTAPPTPAGFALDVAYASGAPDVLKNSLPVADSNLLPGDLFVEFNGGHIQVVTGVGPGHVEIMQGNFPGPGETPRRKWTSYLELGPWIRATNTGNRESSNYLGSPVQNAVYEQRNGKWMYQRLYGDYRDWDADVWRGMNKHVRWNFAEFNNL
;
A
#
# COMPACT_ATOMS: atom_id res chain seq x y z
N MET A 1 18.65 -18.65 -16.33
CA MET A 1 17.21 -18.42 -16.59
C MET A 1 16.49 -19.70 -16.22
N GLN A 2 16.02 -19.83 -14.98
CA GLN A 2 15.29 -21.01 -14.53
C GLN A 2 13.82 -20.77 -14.88
N LEU A 3 13.37 -21.39 -15.95
CA LEU A 3 11.99 -21.29 -16.45
C LEU A 3 11.12 -22.16 -15.54
N ALA A 4 10.26 -21.49 -14.75
CA ALA A 4 9.09 -22.03 -14.06
C ALA A 4 9.31 -23.22 -13.11
N ASN A 5 8.81 -23.10 -11.88
CA ASN A 5 8.65 -24.24 -10.96
C ASN A 5 7.44 -25.09 -11.38
N ALA A 6 7.54 -25.78 -12.51
CA ALA A 6 6.67 -26.93 -12.79
C ALA A 6 7.24 -28.15 -12.05
N LEU A 7 6.41 -28.84 -11.26
CA LEU A 7 6.78 -30.14 -10.69
C LEU A 7 7.20 -31.05 -11.85
N MET A 8 8.40 -31.64 -11.77
CA MET A 8 8.84 -32.61 -12.78
C MET A 8 7.89 -33.79 -12.77
N THR A 9 7.17 -34.01 -13.86
CA THR A 9 6.34 -35.19 -14.06
C THR A 9 7.20 -36.38 -14.51
N PRO A 10 6.75 -37.63 -14.26
CA PRO A 10 7.41 -38.83 -14.80
C PRO A 10 7.62 -38.71 -16.32
N LYS A 11 8.75 -39.23 -16.83
CA LYS A 11 9.16 -39.13 -18.24
C LYS A 11 8.08 -39.56 -19.25
N ASP A 12 7.18 -40.43 -18.82
CA ASP A 12 6.12 -41.02 -19.64
C ASP A 12 4.85 -40.16 -19.69
N GLU A 13 4.74 -39.15 -18.81
CA GLU A 13 3.63 -38.21 -18.76
C GLU A 13 3.84 -37.07 -19.78
N ARG A 14 3.25 -37.21 -20.96
CA ARG A 14 3.35 -36.25 -22.07
C ARG A 14 2.35 -35.10 -22.02
N LYS A 15 1.68 -34.87 -20.88
CA LYS A 15 0.74 -33.74 -20.75
C LYS A 15 1.55 -32.45 -20.79
N ALA A 16 1.19 -31.56 -21.72
CA ALA A 16 1.75 -30.22 -21.77
C ALA A 16 1.40 -29.49 -20.47
N VAL A 17 2.42 -28.97 -19.77
CA VAL A 17 2.24 -28.08 -18.63
C VAL A 17 2.18 -26.66 -19.16
N THR A 18 1.01 -26.02 -19.05
CA THR A 18 0.88 -24.59 -19.33
C THR A 18 1.29 -23.81 -18.10
N VAL A 19 2.41 -23.09 -18.20
CA VAL A 19 2.80 -22.11 -17.18
C VAL A 19 2.23 -20.76 -17.58
N GLN A 20 1.53 -20.12 -16.67
CA GLN A 20 1.11 -18.73 -16.84
C GLN A 20 2.09 -17.82 -16.10
N HIS A 21 2.45 -16.71 -16.74
CA HIS A 21 3.23 -15.65 -16.12
C HIS A 21 2.37 -14.40 -16.03
N LYS A 22 2.56 -13.62 -14.96
CA LYS A 22 1.93 -12.31 -14.83
C LYS A 22 3.00 -11.25 -14.59
N ILE A 23 3.11 -10.31 -15.53
CA ILE A 23 4.15 -9.28 -15.53
C ILE A 23 3.45 -7.92 -15.43
N TYR A 24 3.48 -7.31 -14.26
CA TYR A 24 2.87 -5.99 -14.03
C TYR A 24 3.78 -4.86 -14.53
N TRP A 25 5.10 -5.00 -14.35
CA TRP A 25 6.12 -4.20 -15.03
C TRP A 25 7.46 -4.94 -15.07
N ILE A 26 8.25 -4.68 -16.10
CA ILE A 26 9.63 -5.16 -16.20
C ILE A 26 10.53 -4.25 -15.38
N HIS A 27 11.26 -4.81 -14.41
CA HIS A 27 12.29 -4.08 -13.69
C HIS A 27 13.61 -4.05 -14.49
N ARG A 28 14.39 -2.98 -14.34
CA ARG A 28 15.70 -2.75 -14.98
C ARG A 28 16.79 -2.37 -13.99
N HIS A 29 16.40 -2.11 -12.75
CA HIS A 29 17.26 -1.72 -11.66
C HIS A 29 16.99 -2.61 -10.46
N GLU A 30 17.89 -2.60 -9.50
CA GLU A 30 17.71 -3.25 -8.20
C GLU A 30 17.66 -2.19 -7.11
N TRP A 31 16.95 -2.49 -6.02
CA TRP A 31 17.02 -1.66 -4.83
C TRP A 31 18.45 -1.67 -4.29
N ASN A 32 19.04 -0.47 -4.25
CA ASN A 32 20.36 -0.20 -3.71
C ASN A 32 20.33 1.15 -2.96
N ALA A 33 21.43 1.54 -2.34
CA ALA A 33 21.48 2.77 -1.54
C ALA A 33 21.03 4.02 -2.33
N GLN A 34 21.34 4.10 -3.62
CA GLN A 34 20.92 5.22 -4.47
C GLN A 34 19.40 5.25 -4.65
N TRP A 35 18.78 4.13 -5.02
CA TRP A 35 17.33 4.05 -5.20
C TRP A 35 16.55 4.21 -3.90
N ILE A 36 17.10 3.73 -2.79
CA ILE A 36 16.54 3.94 -1.44
C ILE A 36 16.55 5.43 -1.09
N ALA A 37 17.66 6.13 -1.32
CA ALA A 37 17.74 7.57 -1.10
C ALA A 37 16.75 8.35 -1.99
N GLN A 38 16.61 7.95 -3.27
CA GLN A 38 15.64 8.54 -4.18
C GLN A 38 14.19 8.28 -3.77
N TYR A 39 13.88 7.09 -3.24
CA TYR A 39 12.57 6.79 -2.67
C TYR A 39 12.24 7.76 -1.55
N HIS A 40 13.13 7.88 -0.56
CA HIS A 40 12.92 8.79 0.57
C HIS A 40 12.77 10.25 0.13
N ALA A 41 13.54 10.69 -0.87
CA ALA A 41 13.43 12.05 -1.41
C ALA A 41 12.11 12.28 -2.18
N ALA A 42 11.57 11.27 -2.84
CA ALA A 42 10.38 11.38 -3.68
C ALA A 42 9.06 11.29 -2.89
N VAL A 43 9.04 10.55 -1.77
CA VAL A 43 7.82 10.28 -1.00
C VAL A 43 6.99 11.53 -0.67
N PRO A 44 7.55 12.65 -0.19
CA PRO A 44 6.74 13.82 0.17
C PRO A 44 5.93 14.38 -1.01
N ALA A 45 6.53 14.41 -2.20
CA ALA A 45 5.88 14.90 -3.41
C ALA A 45 4.89 13.86 -3.95
N LEU A 46 5.30 12.59 -3.97
CA LEU A 46 4.50 11.47 -4.46
C LEU A 46 3.22 11.29 -3.63
N ALA A 47 3.31 11.38 -2.31
CA ALA A 47 2.17 11.29 -1.40
C ALA A 47 1.12 12.40 -1.68
N LYS A 48 1.58 13.63 -1.93
CA LYS A 48 0.71 14.77 -2.29
C LYS A 48 0.10 14.60 -3.67
N GLU A 49 0.86 14.09 -4.64
CA GLU A 49 0.37 13.76 -5.98
C GLU A 49 -0.76 12.73 -5.91
N ILE A 50 -0.56 11.63 -5.18
CA ILE A 50 -1.55 10.57 -4.96
C ILE A 50 -2.81 11.11 -4.25
N GLN A 51 -2.63 11.95 -3.22
CA GLN A 51 -3.74 12.59 -2.50
C GLN A 51 -4.59 13.50 -3.40
N ALA A 52 -3.95 14.27 -4.29
CA ALA A 52 -4.62 15.22 -5.17
C ALA A 52 -5.28 14.54 -6.38
N ARG A 53 -4.91 13.30 -6.68
CA ARG A 53 -5.40 12.56 -7.85
C ARG A 53 -6.92 12.37 -7.81
N LYS A 54 -7.53 12.61 -8.97
CA LYS A 54 -8.92 12.23 -9.24
C LYS A 54 -8.94 10.95 -10.05
N VAL A 55 -9.83 10.04 -9.66
CA VAL A 55 -9.90 8.68 -10.23
C VAL A 55 -11.36 8.30 -10.48
N ASP A 56 -11.60 7.29 -11.30
CA ASP A 56 -12.86 6.54 -11.31
C ASP A 56 -12.71 5.37 -10.32
N MET A 57 -13.29 5.50 -9.13
CA MET A 57 -13.16 4.47 -8.10
C MET A 57 -13.76 3.13 -8.54
N SER A 58 -14.64 3.11 -9.55
CA SER A 58 -15.26 1.88 -10.07
C SER A 58 -14.44 1.17 -11.16
N LYS A 59 -13.31 1.77 -11.60
CA LYS A 59 -12.48 1.28 -12.70
C LYS A 59 -10.99 1.47 -12.47
N LEU A 60 -10.55 1.35 -11.21
CA LEU A 60 -9.16 1.60 -10.81
C LEU A 60 -8.15 0.71 -11.54
N GLU A 61 -8.56 -0.42 -12.13
CA GLU A 61 -7.66 -1.28 -12.90
C GLU A 61 -7.23 -0.67 -14.22
N SER A 62 -8.09 0.19 -14.76
CA SER A 62 -7.86 0.94 -15.99
C SER A 62 -7.28 2.33 -15.73
N GLU A 63 -7.37 2.84 -14.51
CA GLU A 63 -6.81 4.13 -14.12
C GLU A 63 -5.27 4.04 -14.03
N PRO A 64 -4.55 5.08 -14.49
CA PRO A 64 -3.11 5.11 -14.38
C PRO A 64 -2.68 5.28 -12.93
N ILE A 65 -1.81 4.38 -12.47
CA ILE A 65 -1.20 4.55 -11.15
C ILE A 65 -0.32 5.80 -11.10
N ASP A 66 0.17 6.33 -12.22
CA ASP A 66 1.05 7.50 -12.24
C ASP A 66 0.31 8.83 -12.42
N GLY A 67 -1.02 8.83 -12.32
CA GLY A 67 -1.82 10.05 -12.43
C GLY A 67 -1.74 10.74 -13.79
N SER A 68 -1.31 10.03 -14.84
CA SER A 68 -1.43 10.51 -16.22
C SER A 68 -2.90 10.88 -16.55
N PRO A 69 -3.16 11.75 -17.55
CA PRO A 69 -4.38 12.57 -17.65
C PRO A 69 -5.73 11.86 -17.84
N THR A 70 -5.78 10.55 -17.71
CA THR A 70 -7.01 9.75 -17.68
C THR A 70 -7.39 9.55 -16.22
N GLY A 71 -8.22 10.43 -15.69
CA GLY A 71 -8.75 10.31 -14.34
C GLY A 71 -10.27 10.47 -14.34
N GLY A 72 -10.96 9.74 -13.46
CA GLY A 72 -12.34 10.06 -13.10
C GLY A 72 -12.46 11.34 -12.26
N ASN A 73 -13.60 11.54 -11.61
CA ASN A 73 -13.89 12.73 -10.79
C ASN A 73 -13.91 12.44 -9.27
N ASP A 74 -13.74 11.18 -8.87
CA ASP A 74 -13.79 10.80 -7.48
C ASP A 74 -12.51 11.20 -6.76
N THR A 75 -12.64 11.57 -5.49
CA THR A 75 -11.48 11.68 -4.62
C THR A 75 -10.88 10.30 -4.40
N ASN A 76 -9.57 10.17 -4.58
CA ASN A 76 -8.86 8.92 -4.33
C ASN A 76 -8.96 8.53 -2.85
N ARG A 77 -9.24 7.26 -2.57
CA ARG A 77 -9.50 6.75 -1.22
C ARG A 77 -8.61 5.56 -0.93
N PHE A 78 -8.15 5.48 0.32
CA PHE A 78 -7.25 4.44 0.79
C PHE A 78 -7.56 4.04 2.23
N THR A 79 -7.43 2.75 2.55
CA THR A 79 -7.13 2.31 3.91
C THR A 79 -5.69 2.69 4.26
N CYS A 80 -5.32 2.60 5.54
CA CYS A 80 -4.03 3.08 6.00
C CYS A 80 -2.83 2.38 5.31
N GLU A 81 -2.91 1.06 5.16
CA GLU A 81 -1.93 0.21 4.48
C GLU A 81 -1.95 0.36 2.96
N ASP A 82 -3.14 0.49 2.36
CA ASP A 82 -3.27 0.63 0.90
C ASP A 82 -2.55 1.88 0.43
N PHE A 83 -2.63 2.98 1.19
CA PHE A 83 -1.90 4.20 0.88
C PHE A 83 -0.37 4.02 0.95
N ALA A 84 0.12 3.31 1.98
CA ALA A 84 1.54 3.02 2.12
C ALA A 84 2.06 2.14 0.99
N PHE A 85 1.28 1.12 0.58
CA PHE A 85 1.62 0.28 -0.56
C PHE A 85 1.52 1.02 -1.89
N GLU A 86 0.53 1.90 -2.09
CA GLU A 86 0.40 2.70 -3.31
C GLU A 86 1.68 3.51 -3.57
N ILE A 87 2.19 4.22 -2.56
CA ILE A 87 3.43 5.00 -2.66
C ILE A 87 4.60 4.11 -3.08
N LEU A 88 4.77 2.95 -2.43
CA LEU A 88 5.86 2.01 -2.74
C LEU A 88 5.75 1.44 -4.14
N ILE A 89 4.56 0.98 -4.54
CA ILE A 89 4.28 0.36 -5.84
C ILE A 89 4.46 1.38 -6.96
N GLU A 90 3.93 2.58 -6.78
CA GLU A 90 4.04 3.66 -7.76
C GLU A 90 5.51 4.07 -7.96
N PHE A 91 6.26 4.29 -6.88
CA PHE A 91 7.69 4.58 -6.99
C PHE A 91 8.45 3.44 -7.69
N ALA A 92 8.23 2.18 -7.28
CA ALA A 92 8.91 1.04 -7.86
C ALA A 92 8.61 0.86 -9.36
N SER A 93 7.35 1.04 -9.75
CA SER A 93 6.90 0.86 -11.13
C SER A 93 7.35 1.98 -12.07
N ARG A 94 7.36 3.24 -11.61
CA ARG A 94 7.91 4.40 -12.34
C ARG A 94 9.40 4.21 -12.60
N ASN A 95 10.12 3.72 -11.58
CA ASN A 95 11.58 3.56 -11.62
C ASN A 95 12.04 2.15 -12.04
N LYS A 96 11.15 1.27 -12.49
CA LYS A 96 11.48 -0.09 -12.95
C LYS A 96 12.34 -0.86 -11.91
N LEU A 97 11.91 -0.83 -10.65
CA LEU A 97 12.49 -1.61 -9.55
C LEU A 97 11.69 -2.90 -9.31
N PRO A 98 12.32 -3.99 -8.85
CA PRO A 98 11.62 -5.20 -8.48
C PRO A 98 10.80 -4.96 -7.21
N LEU A 99 9.71 -5.69 -7.05
CA LEU A 99 8.88 -5.60 -5.87
C LEU A 99 8.31 -6.97 -5.52
N LYS A 100 8.52 -7.37 -4.26
CA LYS A 100 7.93 -8.57 -3.66
C LYS A 100 7.23 -8.20 -2.36
N ILE A 101 5.90 -8.30 -2.34
CA ILE A 101 5.08 -8.03 -1.17
C ILE A 101 4.56 -9.34 -0.59
N LYS A 102 4.86 -9.59 0.68
CA LYS A 102 4.38 -10.74 1.45
C LYS A 102 3.15 -10.34 2.24
N THR A 103 2.03 -11.03 2.06
CA THR A 103 0.84 -10.88 2.91
C THR A 103 0.62 -12.15 3.74
N GLY A 104 -0.44 -12.18 4.56
CA GLY A 104 -0.86 -13.41 5.26
C GLY A 104 -1.36 -14.50 4.32
N SER A 105 -1.84 -14.13 3.13
CA SER A 105 -2.54 -15.02 2.21
C SER A 105 -1.76 -15.33 0.93
N ALA A 106 -0.82 -14.47 0.52
CA ALA A 106 -0.08 -14.64 -0.73
C ALA A 106 1.25 -13.87 -0.75
N VAL A 107 2.05 -14.15 -1.77
CA VAL A 107 3.22 -13.34 -2.15
C VAL A 107 2.96 -12.75 -3.53
N PHE A 108 3.04 -11.43 -3.63
CA PHE A 108 2.85 -10.67 -4.87
C PHE A 108 4.21 -10.22 -5.39
N LYS A 109 4.50 -10.53 -6.65
CA LYS A 109 5.74 -10.18 -7.33
C LYS A 109 5.40 -9.35 -8.57
N ASN A 110 6.16 -8.29 -8.83
CA ASN A 110 5.93 -7.50 -10.05
C ASN A 110 6.17 -8.30 -11.34
N ILE A 111 7.01 -9.33 -11.26
CA ILE A 111 7.15 -10.40 -12.25
C ILE A 111 6.87 -11.73 -11.53
N ASP A 112 5.70 -12.30 -11.80
CA ASP A 112 5.25 -13.55 -11.22
C ASP A 112 5.39 -14.68 -12.24
N MET A 113 6.51 -15.40 -12.16
CA MET A 113 6.86 -16.51 -13.07
C MET A 113 6.16 -17.82 -12.69
N ASP A 114 5.53 -17.87 -11.54
CA ASP A 114 4.80 -19.00 -10.99
C ASP A 114 3.33 -18.64 -10.73
N TYR A 115 2.78 -17.75 -11.58
CA TYR A 115 1.47 -17.16 -11.39
C TYR A 115 0.36 -18.21 -11.30
N GLN A 116 -0.42 -18.10 -10.22
CA GLN A 116 -1.66 -18.82 -10.00
C GLN A 116 -2.77 -17.80 -9.73
N SER A 117 -3.87 -17.91 -10.47
CA SER A 117 -4.97 -16.94 -10.59
C SER A 117 -5.88 -16.78 -9.36
N GLY A 118 -5.36 -16.90 -8.14
CA GLY A 118 -6.14 -16.71 -6.91
C GLY A 118 -6.43 -15.24 -6.61
N ASN A 119 -5.80 -14.68 -5.59
CA ASN A 119 -5.95 -13.26 -5.21
C ASN A 119 -5.29 -12.28 -6.21
N LYS A 120 -4.95 -12.72 -7.41
CA LYS A 120 -4.16 -11.98 -8.40
C LYS A 120 -4.95 -11.82 -9.70
N THR A 121 -6.16 -11.27 -9.64
CA THR A 121 -7.08 -11.24 -10.80
C THR A 121 -7.06 -9.95 -11.61
N ALA A 122 -6.47 -8.88 -11.08
CA ALA A 122 -6.44 -7.59 -11.78
C ALA A 122 -5.59 -7.65 -13.07
N PRO A 123 -5.71 -6.68 -13.99
CA PRO A 123 -4.86 -6.61 -15.17
C PRO A 123 -3.36 -6.57 -14.83
N PRO A 124 -2.48 -7.02 -15.74
CA PRO A 124 -1.03 -6.98 -15.56
C PRO A 124 -0.48 -5.56 -15.76
N THR A 125 -0.93 -4.61 -14.95
CA THR A 125 -0.51 -3.21 -14.93
C THR A 125 -0.06 -2.81 -13.52
N PRO A 126 0.74 -1.76 -13.33
CA PRO A 126 1.09 -1.29 -11.99
C PRO A 126 -0.15 -1.01 -11.11
N ALA A 127 -1.22 -0.44 -11.67
CA ALA A 127 -2.49 -0.24 -10.97
C ALA A 127 -3.13 -1.58 -10.57
N GLY A 128 -3.14 -2.56 -11.49
CA GLY A 128 -3.62 -3.90 -11.16
C GLY A 128 -2.80 -4.60 -10.07
N PHE A 129 -1.49 -4.36 -9.99
CA PHE A 129 -0.67 -4.87 -8.89
C PHE A 129 -1.11 -4.28 -7.55
N ALA A 130 -1.35 -2.97 -7.49
CA ALA A 130 -1.85 -2.29 -6.29
C ALA A 130 -3.23 -2.81 -5.87
N LEU A 131 -4.12 -3.11 -6.83
CA LEU A 131 -5.43 -3.70 -6.54
C LEU A 131 -5.34 -5.13 -6.01
N ASP A 132 -4.49 -5.96 -6.61
CA ASP A 132 -4.27 -7.34 -6.17
C ASP A 132 -3.67 -7.37 -4.75
N VAL A 133 -2.74 -6.45 -4.44
CA VAL A 133 -2.16 -6.30 -3.10
C VAL A 133 -3.22 -5.84 -2.10
N ALA A 134 -3.92 -4.73 -2.39
CA ALA A 134 -4.95 -4.16 -1.51
C ALA A 134 -6.03 -5.18 -1.14
N TYR A 135 -6.42 -6.03 -2.10
CA TYR A 135 -7.39 -7.08 -1.86
C TYR A 135 -6.95 -8.11 -0.80
N ALA A 136 -5.64 -8.34 -0.68
CA ALA A 136 -5.06 -9.43 0.10
C ALA A 136 -4.25 -8.97 1.32
N SER A 137 -4.09 -7.66 1.51
CA SER A 137 -3.28 -7.07 2.58
C SER A 137 -4.12 -6.42 3.68
N GLY A 138 -3.52 -6.32 4.86
CA GLY A 138 -3.93 -5.41 5.92
C GLY A 138 -2.73 -4.75 6.59
N ALA A 139 -2.96 -3.84 7.53
CA ALA A 139 -1.90 -3.16 8.29
C ALA A 139 -0.78 -4.08 8.84
N PRO A 140 -1.05 -5.29 9.37
CA PRO A 140 0.01 -6.21 9.81
C PRO A 140 0.97 -6.67 8.71
N ASP A 141 0.53 -6.67 7.44
CA ASP A 141 1.38 -7.08 6.32
C ASP A 141 2.44 -6.04 5.98
N VAL A 142 2.23 -4.77 6.34
CA VAL A 142 3.29 -3.74 6.26
C VAL A 142 4.50 -4.15 7.09
N LEU A 143 4.29 -4.67 8.31
CA LEU A 143 5.37 -5.14 9.18
C LEU A 143 6.14 -6.33 8.59
N LYS A 144 5.47 -7.23 7.86
CA LYS A 144 6.13 -8.38 7.22
C LYS A 144 7.11 -7.98 6.11
N ASN A 145 6.94 -6.77 5.56
CA ASN A 145 7.75 -6.23 4.49
C ASN A 145 8.68 -5.11 4.97
N SER A 146 8.86 -4.97 6.29
CA SER A 146 9.60 -3.86 6.89
C SER A 146 10.60 -4.31 7.94
N LEU A 147 11.52 -3.41 8.29
CA LEU A 147 12.53 -3.54 9.34
C LEU A 147 12.38 -2.39 10.34
N PRO A 148 12.66 -2.61 11.63
CA PRO A 148 12.64 -1.52 12.61
C PRO A 148 13.61 -0.38 12.26
N VAL A 149 13.21 0.86 12.53
CA VAL A 149 14.06 2.05 12.42
C VAL A 149 14.03 2.82 13.74
N ALA A 150 15.17 3.38 14.14
CA ALA A 150 15.26 4.25 15.31
C ALA A 150 14.73 5.65 14.99
N ASP A 151 14.11 6.32 15.96
CA ASP A 151 13.55 7.68 15.83
C ASP A 151 14.57 8.69 15.28
N SER A 152 15.84 8.55 15.64
CA SER A 152 16.94 9.42 15.16
C SER A 152 17.27 9.25 13.67
N ASN A 153 16.78 8.18 13.04
CA ASN A 153 17.11 7.79 11.67
C ASN A 153 15.90 7.84 10.74
N LEU A 154 14.80 8.45 11.19
CA LEU A 154 13.57 8.59 10.41
C LEU A 154 13.82 9.39 9.14
N LEU A 155 13.25 8.90 8.04
CA LEU A 155 13.23 9.54 6.73
C LEU A 155 11.81 9.50 6.16
N PRO A 156 11.44 10.43 5.27
CA PRO A 156 10.17 10.32 4.55
C PRO A 156 10.05 8.97 3.83
N GLY A 157 8.88 8.33 3.90
CA GLY A 157 8.66 6.97 3.39
C GLY A 157 8.88 5.87 4.41
N ASP A 158 9.40 6.19 5.60
CA ASP A 158 9.26 5.35 6.78
C ASP A 158 7.81 5.35 7.28
N LEU A 159 7.50 4.40 8.15
CA LEU A 159 6.14 4.08 8.54
C LEU A 159 6.04 4.04 10.06
N PHE A 160 5.00 4.66 10.58
CA PHE A 160 4.57 4.47 11.96
C PHE A 160 3.46 3.43 12.00
N VAL A 161 3.59 2.51 12.95
CA VAL A 161 2.66 1.41 13.13
C VAL A 161 2.04 1.50 14.52
N GLU A 162 0.78 1.92 14.56
CA GLU A 162 0.04 2.17 15.80
C GLU A 162 -0.88 0.99 16.16
N PHE A 163 -1.42 1.03 17.38
CA PHE A 163 -2.43 0.08 17.90
C PHE A 163 -2.07 -1.40 17.70
N ASN A 164 -0.81 -1.75 17.97
CA ASN A 164 -0.27 -3.11 17.82
C ASN A 164 -0.37 -3.66 16.38
N GLY A 165 -0.14 -2.82 15.37
CA GLY A 165 -0.20 -3.24 13.96
C GLY A 165 -1.56 -3.04 13.30
N GLY A 166 -2.46 -2.29 13.94
CA GLY A 166 -3.80 -2.02 13.44
C GLY A 166 -3.91 -0.77 12.56
N HIS A 167 -2.89 0.09 12.55
CA HIS A 167 -2.93 1.36 11.81
C HIS A 167 -1.56 1.78 11.32
N ILE A 168 -1.50 2.35 10.12
CA ILE A 168 -0.27 2.71 9.40
C ILE A 168 -0.30 4.20 9.04
N GLN A 169 0.82 4.88 9.27
CA GLN A 169 1.02 6.25 8.84
C GLN A 169 2.35 6.35 8.08
N VAL A 170 2.35 7.08 6.97
CA VAL A 170 3.55 7.29 6.17
C VAL A 170 4.19 8.61 6.59
N VAL A 171 5.47 8.57 6.94
CA VAL A 171 6.25 9.78 7.23
C VAL A 171 6.47 10.53 5.92
N THR A 172 6.13 11.82 5.89
CA THR A 172 6.29 12.69 4.71
C THR A 172 7.20 13.89 4.97
N GLY A 173 7.60 14.12 6.21
CA GLY A 173 8.55 15.16 6.59
C GLY A 173 9.17 14.85 7.95
N VAL A 174 10.46 15.16 8.10
CA VAL A 174 11.21 14.96 9.35
C VAL A 174 12.04 16.21 9.62
N GLY A 175 11.94 16.74 10.84
CA GLY A 175 12.72 17.87 11.31
C GLY A 175 12.99 17.77 12.82
N PRO A 176 13.82 18.66 13.39
CA PRO A 176 14.09 18.68 14.83
C PRO A 176 12.80 18.83 15.63
N GLY A 177 12.43 17.79 16.39
CA GLY A 177 11.20 17.78 17.18
C GLY A 177 9.91 17.88 16.37
N HIS A 178 9.93 17.56 15.07
CA HIS A 178 8.77 17.68 14.19
C HIS A 178 8.74 16.55 13.16
N VAL A 179 7.58 15.93 12.97
CA VAL A 179 7.36 14.90 11.94
C VAL A 179 6.03 15.16 11.26
N GLU A 180 6.02 15.21 9.93
CA GLU A 180 4.80 15.25 9.12
C GLU A 180 4.44 13.82 8.70
N ILE A 181 3.15 13.49 8.74
CA ILE A 181 2.64 12.21 8.26
C ILE A 181 1.44 12.38 7.35
N MET A 182 1.27 11.41 6.45
CA MET A 182 0.07 11.22 5.63
C MET A 182 -0.45 9.79 5.81
N GLN A 183 -1.76 9.61 5.81
CA GLN A 183 -2.40 8.31 6.07
C GLN A 183 -3.69 8.14 5.28
N GLY A 184 -3.95 6.92 4.81
CA GLY A 184 -5.31 6.47 4.53
C GLY A 184 -6.07 6.22 5.83
N ASN A 185 -7.40 6.07 5.76
CA ASN A 185 -8.22 5.86 6.95
C ASN A 185 -9.53 5.14 6.62
N PHE A 186 -10.27 4.75 7.65
CA PHE A 186 -11.61 4.20 7.54
C PHE A 186 -12.68 5.29 7.78
N PRO A 187 -13.82 5.26 7.07
CA PRO A 187 -14.91 6.21 7.32
C PRO A 187 -15.45 5.90 8.71
N GLY A 188 -15.52 6.89 9.61
CA GLY A 188 -15.74 6.70 11.04
C GLY A 188 -17.00 5.88 11.44
N PRO A 189 -17.26 5.73 12.75
CA PRO A 189 -18.24 4.76 13.29
C PRO A 189 -19.69 4.92 12.81
N GLY A 190 -20.07 6.04 12.18
CA GLY A 190 -21.39 6.23 11.56
C GLY A 190 -21.52 5.68 10.13
N GLU A 191 -20.44 5.76 9.34
CA GLU A 191 -20.45 5.31 7.93
C GLU A 191 -20.01 3.85 7.78
N THR A 192 -19.13 3.37 8.65
CA THR A 192 -18.67 1.98 8.65
C THR A 192 -19.83 0.98 8.78
N PRO A 193 -20.80 1.12 9.71
CA PRO A 193 -21.92 0.20 9.81
C PRO A 193 -22.82 0.23 8.59
N ARG A 194 -23.07 1.41 7.99
CA ARG A 194 -23.88 1.55 6.78
C ARG A 194 -23.25 0.82 5.60
N ARG A 195 -21.94 0.98 5.38
CA ARG A 195 -21.18 0.29 4.31
C ARG A 195 -21.05 -1.21 4.56
N LYS A 196 -20.93 -1.63 5.82
CA LYS A 196 -20.95 -3.06 6.20
C LYS A 196 -22.34 -3.68 6.00
N TRP A 197 -23.41 -2.93 6.26
CA TRP A 197 -24.79 -3.40 6.11
C TRP A 197 -25.20 -3.51 4.64
N THR A 198 -24.76 -2.58 3.77
CA THR A 198 -24.91 -2.73 2.31
C THR A 198 -24.14 -3.95 1.78
N SER A 199 -22.91 -4.17 2.24
CA SER A 199 -22.11 -5.36 1.89
C SER A 199 -22.79 -6.68 2.27
N TYR A 200 -23.47 -6.74 3.41
CA TYR A 200 -24.20 -7.94 3.86
C TYR A 200 -25.41 -8.28 2.98
N LEU A 201 -26.09 -7.28 2.41
CA LEU A 201 -27.28 -7.48 1.57
C LEU A 201 -26.95 -7.85 0.11
N GLU A 202 -25.75 -7.52 -0.38
CA GLU A 202 -25.38 -7.62 -1.81
C GLU A 202 -24.72 -8.96 -2.21
N LEU A 203 -24.78 -10.00 -1.36
CA LEU A 203 -24.05 -11.25 -1.59
C LEU A 203 -24.68 -12.18 -2.65
N GLY A 204 -24.22 -12.01 -3.90
CA GLY A 204 -24.24 -12.97 -5.02
C GLY A 204 -22.82 -13.14 -5.63
N PRO A 205 -22.63 -13.81 -6.80
CA PRO A 205 -21.34 -14.40 -7.27
C PRO A 205 -20.17 -13.42 -7.54
N TRP A 206 -20.34 -12.13 -7.24
CA TRP A 206 -19.39 -11.02 -7.39
C TRP A 206 -18.53 -10.79 -6.15
N ILE A 207 -17.93 -11.87 -5.62
CA ILE A 207 -17.26 -11.91 -4.30
C ILE A 207 -16.08 -10.90 -4.18
N ARG A 208 -15.44 -10.50 -5.30
CA ARG A 208 -14.44 -9.42 -5.29
C ARG A 208 -15.09 -8.04 -5.20
N ALA A 209 -16.15 -7.77 -5.97
CA ALA A 209 -16.76 -6.44 -6.09
C ALA A 209 -17.50 -5.96 -4.82
N THR A 210 -17.74 -6.84 -3.84
CA THR A 210 -18.56 -6.52 -2.66
C THR A 210 -17.79 -6.51 -1.34
N ASN A 211 -16.50 -6.87 -1.33
CA ASN A 211 -15.66 -6.87 -0.13
C ASN A 211 -15.16 -5.45 0.22
N THR A 212 -15.05 -5.16 1.51
CA THR A 212 -14.54 -3.90 2.08
C THR A 212 -13.05 -3.64 1.82
N GLY A 213 -12.27 -4.68 1.51
CA GLY A 213 -10.84 -4.58 1.13
C GLY A 213 -10.59 -4.44 -0.38
N ASN A 214 -11.62 -4.54 -1.22
CA ASN A 214 -11.46 -4.30 -2.65
C ASN A 214 -11.64 -2.80 -2.94
N ARG A 215 -10.61 -2.11 -3.43
CA ARG A 215 -10.66 -0.67 -3.74
C ARG A 215 -11.72 -0.28 -4.77
N GLU A 216 -12.10 -1.21 -5.64
CA GLU A 216 -13.10 -1.01 -6.69
C GLU A 216 -14.55 -1.21 -6.20
N SER A 217 -14.71 -1.74 -5.00
CA SER A 217 -16.00 -2.05 -4.40
C SER A 217 -16.72 -0.77 -3.96
N SER A 218 -18.04 -0.73 -4.16
CA SER A 218 -18.91 0.28 -3.54
C SER A 218 -18.81 0.27 -2.00
N ASN A 219 -18.46 -0.89 -1.43
CA ASN A 219 -18.31 -1.11 0.01
C ASN A 219 -16.87 -0.86 0.50
N TYR A 220 -15.95 -0.40 -0.36
CA TYR A 220 -14.58 -0.10 0.04
C TYR A 220 -14.55 0.90 1.21
N LEU A 221 -13.79 0.54 2.25
CA LEU A 221 -13.71 1.32 3.48
C LEU A 221 -12.53 2.30 3.48
N GLY A 222 -11.86 2.54 2.37
CA GLY A 222 -10.88 3.63 2.31
C GLY A 222 -11.52 5.01 2.42
N SER A 223 -10.74 5.95 2.91
CA SER A 223 -11.08 7.37 3.03
C SER A 223 -10.07 8.22 2.25
N PRO A 224 -10.41 9.48 1.93
CA PRO A 224 -9.43 10.41 1.38
C PRO A 224 -8.18 10.48 2.25
N VAL A 225 -7.01 10.61 1.63
CA VAL A 225 -5.73 10.71 2.33
C VAL A 225 -5.73 11.93 3.25
N GLN A 226 -5.28 11.73 4.47
CA GLN A 226 -5.35 12.68 5.57
C GLN A 226 -3.94 13.07 6.04
N ASN A 227 -3.77 14.34 6.41
CA ASN A 227 -2.49 14.88 6.86
C ASN A 227 -2.51 15.05 8.39
N ALA A 228 -1.39 14.77 9.06
CA ALA A 228 -1.22 15.08 10.47
C ALA A 228 0.25 15.38 10.78
N VAL A 229 0.50 15.91 11.97
CA VAL A 229 1.85 16.24 12.43
C VAL A 229 2.07 15.76 13.85
N TYR A 230 3.31 15.38 14.14
CA TYR A 230 3.83 15.22 15.49
C TYR A 230 4.81 16.35 15.78
N GLU A 231 4.69 16.96 16.96
CA GLU A 231 5.57 18.05 17.39
C GLU A 231 5.99 17.87 18.86
N GLN A 232 7.27 18.06 19.14
CA GLN A 232 7.77 18.12 20.51
C GLN A 232 7.42 19.47 21.11
N ARG A 233 6.61 19.45 22.16
CA ARG A 233 6.22 20.62 22.95
C ARG A 233 6.50 20.33 24.41
N ASN A 234 7.31 21.15 25.06
CA ASN A 234 7.69 21.00 26.47
C ASN A 234 8.24 19.58 26.81
N GLY A 235 9.08 19.02 25.92
CA GLY A 235 9.67 17.69 26.11
C GLY A 235 8.71 16.51 25.92
N LYS A 236 7.49 16.75 25.41
CA LYS A 236 6.52 15.70 25.07
C LYS A 236 6.18 15.76 23.59
N TRP A 237 6.03 14.61 22.96
CA TRP A 237 5.47 14.51 21.62
C TRP A 237 3.94 14.70 21.68
N MET A 238 3.47 15.61 20.84
CA MET A 238 2.06 15.94 20.67
C MET A 238 1.65 15.61 19.24
N TYR A 239 0.41 15.19 19.02
CA TYR A 239 -0.16 14.92 17.70
C TYR A 239 -1.22 15.94 17.36
N GLN A 240 -1.27 16.38 16.11
CA GLN A 240 -2.34 17.22 15.60
C GLN A 240 -2.77 16.72 14.23
N ARG A 241 -4.06 16.42 14.11
CA ARG A 241 -4.68 16.14 12.81
C ARG A 241 -4.92 17.44 12.04
N LEU A 242 -4.66 17.43 10.74
CA LEU A 242 -4.83 18.57 9.84
C LEU A 242 -6.02 18.39 8.88
N TYR A 243 -6.97 17.51 9.23
CA TYR A 243 -8.19 17.19 8.48
C TYR A 243 -9.43 17.24 9.37
N GLY A 244 -10.61 17.39 8.77
CA GLY A 244 -11.85 17.66 9.51
C GLY A 244 -11.79 19.00 10.26
N ASP A 245 -12.66 19.20 11.25
CA ASP A 245 -12.76 20.50 11.96
C ASP A 245 -11.98 20.53 13.28
N TYR A 246 -11.60 19.37 13.81
CA TYR A 246 -10.85 19.28 15.07
C TYR A 246 -9.37 19.58 14.84
N ARG A 247 -8.84 20.55 15.59
CA ARG A 247 -7.46 21.05 15.47
C ARG A 247 -6.71 21.10 16.80
N ASP A 248 -7.21 20.44 17.85
CA ASP A 248 -6.49 20.41 19.12
C ASP A 248 -5.29 19.45 19.05
N TRP A 249 -4.42 19.58 20.05
CA TRP A 249 -3.25 18.75 20.22
C TRP A 249 -3.55 17.58 21.17
N ASP A 250 -3.40 16.37 20.65
CA ASP A 250 -3.51 15.13 21.41
C ASP A 250 -2.16 14.86 22.11
N ALA A 251 -2.16 14.76 23.44
CA ALA A 251 -0.95 14.62 24.25
C ALA A 251 -0.52 13.16 24.45
N ASP A 252 0.79 12.94 24.61
CA ASP A 252 1.42 11.65 24.99
C ASP A 252 1.15 10.49 24.03
N VAL A 253 0.82 10.81 22.78
CA VAL A 253 0.54 9.86 21.69
C VAL A 253 1.75 8.98 21.34
N TRP A 254 2.98 9.50 21.45
CA TRP A 254 4.19 8.82 21.00
C TRP A 254 4.52 7.56 21.82
N ARG A 255 4.13 7.53 23.10
CA ARG A 255 4.32 6.34 23.94
C ARG A 255 3.48 5.14 23.48
N GLY A 256 2.38 5.39 22.75
CA GLY A 256 1.53 4.38 22.11
C GLY A 256 1.93 4.03 20.68
N MET A 257 3.00 4.65 20.16
CA MET A 257 3.56 4.42 18.82
C MET A 257 4.75 3.48 18.94
N ASN A 258 4.46 2.19 18.98
CA ASN A 258 5.43 1.22 19.51
C ASN A 258 6.47 0.80 18.46
N LYS A 259 6.26 1.15 17.19
CA LYS A 259 6.99 0.59 16.05
C LYS A 259 7.13 1.61 14.93
N HIS A 260 8.34 2.09 14.76
CA HIS A 260 8.76 2.80 13.55
C HIS A 260 9.50 1.81 12.67
N VAL A 261 9.12 1.74 11.41
CA VAL A 261 9.68 0.77 10.47
C VAL A 261 9.98 1.40 9.12
N ARG A 262 10.91 0.79 8.39
CA ARG A 262 11.27 1.10 7.02
C ARG A 262 11.06 -0.14 6.17
N TRP A 263 10.64 0.03 4.92
CA TRP A 263 10.55 -1.09 3.99
C TRP A 263 11.87 -1.88 3.91
N ASN A 264 11.77 -3.21 3.83
CA ASN A 264 12.93 -4.07 3.61
C ASN A 264 13.29 -4.10 2.12
N PHE A 265 13.85 -3.00 1.63
CA PHE A 265 14.16 -2.81 0.21
C PHE A 265 15.01 -3.92 -0.40
N ALA A 266 15.96 -4.47 0.36
CA ALA A 266 16.81 -5.57 -0.11
C ALA A 266 15.99 -6.83 -0.43
N GLU A 267 14.95 -7.12 0.35
CA GLU A 267 14.11 -8.30 0.16
C GLU A 267 13.24 -8.19 -1.09
N PHE A 268 12.99 -6.98 -1.59
CA PHE A 268 12.24 -6.75 -2.82
C PHE A 268 13.00 -7.18 -4.08
N ASN A 269 14.33 -7.31 -4.03
CA ASN A 269 15.14 -7.84 -5.13
C ASN A 269 14.99 -9.37 -5.31
N ASN A 270 14.47 -10.08 -4.30
CA ASN A 270 14.39 -11.54 -4.28
C ASN A 270 13.06 -12.07 -4.84
N LEU A 271 12.82 -11.94 -6.15
CA LEU A 271 11.60 -12.42 -6.83
C LEU A 271 11.50 -13.95 -6.96
#